data_AF-A0A1H7S1Z0-F1
#
_entry.id   AF-A0A1H7S1Z0-F1
#
_cell.length_a   1.000
_cell.length_b   1.000
_cell.length_c   1.000
_cell.angle_alpha   90.00
_cell.angle_beta   90.00
_cell.angle_gamma   90.00
#
_symmetry.space_group_name_H-M   'P 1'
#
loop_
_entity.id
_entity.type
_entity.pdbx_description
1 polymer ?
#
loop_
_entity_poly.entity_id
_entity_poly.type
_entity_poly.pdbx_seq_one_letter_code
_entity_poly.pdbx_strand_id
1 'polypeptide(L)'
;KIAHEPVQQAMNRLKELSADEEARRLAFVRERALRDEVSLLNEAKREGLEEGREEGRHAGLEGLLRTQLAFKFGELPSWVDERLSSASDEQLGVWGTRLLTANTLDELFKG
;
A
#
# COMPACT_ATOMS: atom_id res chain seq x y z
N LYS A 1 32.52 -8.62 55.02
CA LYS A 1 31.12 -8.15 55.10
C LYS A 1 31.15 -6.64 55.34
N ILE A 2 30.85 -5.81 54.34
CA ILE A 2 30.82 -4.36 54.52
C ILE A 2 29.49 -4.03 55.22
N ALA A 3 29.53 -3.99 56.55
CA ALA A 3 28.39 -3.62 57.40
C ALA A 3 28.51 -2.14 57.77
N HIS A 4 28.35 -1.24 56.78
CA HIS A 4 28.34 0.19 57.02
C HIS A 4 26.99 0.76 56.56
N GLU A 5 26.14 1.09 57.53
CA GLU A 5 24.78 1.64 57.36
C GLU A 5 24.68 2.75 56.28
N PRO A 6 25.61 3.73 56.22
CA PRO A 6 25.56 4.82 55.23
C PRO A 6 25.72 4.33 53.79
N VAL A 7 26.50 3.27 53.56
CA VAL A 7 26.70 2.71 52.21
C VAL A 7 25.43 2.00 51.75
N GLN A 8 24.74 1.28 52.66
CA GLN A 8 23.45 0.67 52.37
C GLN A 8 22.37 1.72 52.08
N GLN A 9 22.33 2.81 52.86
CA GLN A 9 21.40 3.92 52.63
C GLN A 9 21.67 4.64 51.30
N ALA A 10 22.94 4.88 50.96
CA ALA A 10 23.33 5.46 49.68
C ALA A 10 22.97 4.53 48.49
N MET A 11 23.20 3.22 48.63
CA MET A 11 22.81 2.24 47.60
C MET A 11 21.28 2.16 47.42
N ASN A 12 20.51 2.20 48.49
CA ASN A 12 19.04 2.21 48.39
C ASN A 12 18.53 3.49 47.72
N ARG A 13 19.09 4.65 48.07
CA ARG A 13 18.73 5.92 47.44
C ARG A 13 19.12 5.98 45.96
N LEU A 14 20.27 5.40 45.59
CA LEU A 14 20.66 5.21 44.20
C LEU A 14 19.73 4.26 43.46
N LYS A 15 19.27 3.16 44.08
CA LYS A 15 18.29 2.25 43.49
C LYS A 15 16.93 2.93 43.28
N GLU A 16 16.47 3.73 44.22
CA GLU A 16 15.21 4.49 44.09
C GLU A 16 15.32 5.55 42.98
N LEU A 17 16.39 6.35 42.97
CA LEU A 17 16.64 7.33 41.90
C LEU A 17 16.84 6.65 40.52
N SER A 18 17.54 5.52 40.49
CA SER A 18 17.73 4.70 39.28
C SER A 18 16.42 4.06 38.83
N ALA A 19 15.53 3.66 39.75
CA ALA A 19 14.23 3.10 39.39
C ALA A 19 13.33 4.15 38.74
N ASP A 20 13.38 5.40 39.18
CA ASP A 20 12.69 6.51 38.51
C ASP A 20 13.29 6.80 37.12
N GLU A 21 14.62 6.79 36.99
CA GLU A 21 15.30 7.02 35.71
C GLU A 21 15.11 5.87 34.72
N GLU A 22 15.17 4.63 35.20
CA GLU A 22 14.89 3.40 34.45
C GLU A 22 13.42 3.32 34.06
N ALA A 23 12.48 3.66 34.95
CA ALA A 23 11.07 3.76 34.62
C ALA A 23 10.81 4.83 33.55
N ARG A 24 11.47 5.99 33.62
CA ARG A 24 11.40 7.03 32.57
C ARG A 24 11.97 6.54 31.25
N ARG A 25 13.11 5.83 31.26
CA ARG A 25 13.71 5.23 30.06
C ARG A 25 12.78 4.19 29.44
N LEU A 26 12.23 3.29 30.24
CA LEU A 26 11.30 2.27 29.78
C LEU A 26 10.00 2.89 29.23
N ALA A 27 9.47 3.92 29.89
CA ALA A 27 8.31 4.66 29.41
C ALA A 27 8.60 5.33 28.06
N PHE A 28 9.75 5.96 27.90
CA PHE A 28 10.18 6.57 26.64
C PHE A 28 10.35 5.54 25.51
N VAL A 29 11.02 4.41 25.80
CA VAL A 29 11.19 3.32 24.82
C VAL A 29 9.84 2.74 24.41
N ARG A 30 8.93 2.53 25.38
CA ARG A 30 7.57 2.05 25.10
C ARG A 30 6.79 3.05 24.26
N GLU A 31 6.82 4.33 24.62
CA GLU A 31 6.13 5.38 23.85
C GLU A 31 6.66 5.45 22.42
N ARG A 32 7.97 5.37 22.25
CA ARG A 32 8.60 5.32 20.93
C ARG A 32 8.15 4.07 20.15
N ALA A 33 8.19 2.89 20.76
CA ALA A 33 7.76 1.65 20.11
C ALA A 33 6.30 1.72 19.65
N LEU A 34 5.41 2.27 20.48
CA LEU A 34 4.00 2.46 20.12
C LEU A 34 3.84 3.44 18.95
N ARG A 35 4.61 4.54 18.92
CA ARG A 35 4.58 5.50 17.80
C ARG A 35 5.12 4.89 16.51
N ASP A 36 6.17 4.10 16.60
CA ASP A 36 6.76 3.40 15.46
C ASP A 36 5.77 2.36 14.90
N GLU A 37 5.13 1.57 15.77
CA GLU A 37 4.08 0.61 15.39
C GLU A 37 2.89 1.30 14.70
N VAL A 38 2.38 2.40 15.26
CA VAL A 38 1.28 3.18 14.64
C VAL A 38 1.70 3.74 13.29
N SER A 39 2.94 4.22 13.16
CA SER A 39 3.46 4.75 11.89
C SER A 39 3.50 3.67 10.82
N LEU A 40 4.04 2.49 11.14
CA LEU A 40 4.12 1.35 10.23
C LEU A 40 2.74 0.87 9.79
N LEU A 41 1.78 0.75 10.71
CA LEU A 41 0.41 0.36 10.36
C LEU A 41 -0.28 1.37 9.46
N ASN A 42 -0.05 2.67 9.69
CA ASN A 42 -0.62 3.72 8.84
C ASN A 42 -0.01 3.74 7.44
N GLU A 43 1.29 3.46 7.32
CA GLU A 43 1.98 3.33 6.04
C GLU A 43 1.47 2.12 5.26
N ALA A 44 1.45 0.94 5.87
CA ALA A 44 0.93 -0.28 5.25
C ALA A 44 -0.54 -0.13 4.82
N LYS A 45 -1.37 0.55 5.62
CA LYS A 45 -2.75 0.86 5.24
C LYS A 45 -2.83 1.79 4.03
N ARG A 46 -1.94 2.77 3.95
CA ARG A 46 -1.90 3.73 2.83
C ARG A 46 -1.49 3.03 1.55
N GLU A 47 -0.42 2.24 1.59
CA GLU A 47 0.08 1.45 0.47
C GLU A 47 -1.01 0.51 -0.04
N GLY A 48 -1.64 -0.28 0.83
CA GLY A 48 -2.72 -1.18 0.41
C GLY A 48 -3.97 -0.48 -0.16
N LEU A 49 -4.27 0.75 0.28
CA LEU A 49 -5.33 1.56 -0.31
C LEU A 49 -4.95 2.11 -1.69
N GLU A 50 -3.69 2.48 -1.87
CA GLU A 50 -3.17 2.98 -3.14
C GLU A 50 -3.11 1.85 -4.18
N GLU A 51 -2.51 0.71 -3.84
CA GLU A 51 -2.49 -0.50 -4.66
C GLU A 51 -3.91 -0.92 -5.06
N GLY A 52 -4.82 -1.06 -4.09
CA GLY A 52 -6.21 -1.45 -4.38
C GLY A 52 -6.96 -0.44 -5.26
N ARG A 53 -6.62 0.85 -5.18
CA ARG A 53 -7.19 1.88 -6.05
C ARG A 53 -6.63 1.77 -7.47
N GLU A 54 -5.34 1.50 -7.62
CA GLU A 54 -4.70 1.30 -8.93
C GLU A 54 -5.22 0.04 -9.62
N GLU A 55 -5.27 -1.09 -8.91
CA GLU A 55 -5.84 -2.35 -9.42
C GLU A 55 -7.31 -2.19 -9.81
N GLY A 56 -8.11 -1.55 -8.94
CA GLY A 56 -9.53 -1.31 -9.20
C GLY A 56 -9.77 -0.39 -10.39
N ARG A 57 -8.91 0.62 -10.59
CA ARG A 57 -8.94 1.50 -11.76
C ARG A 57 -8.62 0.72 -13.03
N HIS A 58 -7.55 -0.08 -13.02
CA HIS A 58 -7.11 -0.89 -14.14
C HIS A 58 -8.21 -1.87 -14.58
N ALA A 59 -8.70 -2.70 -13.65
CA ALA A 59 -9.76 -3.67 -13.91
C ALA A 59 -11.06 -2.99 -14.40
N GLY A 60 -11.36 -1.79 -13.89
CA GLY A 60 -12.49 -0.98 -14.35
C GLY A 60 -12.35 -0.50 -15.80
N LEU A 61 -11.16 0.00 -16.18
CA LEU A 61 -10.87 0.42 -17.55
C LEU A 61 -10.93 -0.77 -18.52
N GLU A 62 -10.30 -1.89 -18.16
CA GLU A 62 -10.28 -3.12 -18.95
C GLU A 62 -11.70 -3.64 -19.19
N GLY A 63 -12.48 -3.82 -18.12
CA GLY A 63 -13.84 -4.36 -18.19
C GLY A 63 -14.81 -3.46 -18.96
N LEU A 64 -14.68 -2.14 -18.80
CA LEU A 64 -15.48 -1.18 -19.56
C LEU A 64 -15.14 -1.24 -21.05
N LEU A 65 -13.85 -1.18 -21.40
CA LEU A 65 -13.43 -1.24 -22.80
C LEU A 65 -13.85 -2.56 -23.44
N ARG A 66 -13.68 -3.70 -22.76
CA ARG A 66 -14.16 -5.01 -23.20
C ARG A 66 -15.65 -5.00 -23.53
N THR A 67 -16.46 -4.41 -22.65
CA THR A 67 -17.91 -4.29 -22.85
C THR A 67 -18.23 -3.47 -24.09
N GLN A 68 -17.55 -2.33 -24.27
CA GLN A 68 -17.75 -1.47 -25.43
C GLN A 68 -17.30 -2.14 -26.74
N LEU A 69 -16.21 -2.90 -26.71
CA LEU A 69 -15.73 -3.67 -27.85
C LEU A 69 -16.72 -4.75 -28.25
N ALA A 70 -17.22 -5.51 -27.28
CA ALA A 70 -18.23 -6.54 -27.53
C ALA A 70 -19.52 -5.93 -28.09
N PHE A 71 -19.90 -4.74 -27.60
CA PHE A 71 -21.05 -4.01 -28.12
C PHE A 71 -20.85 -3.54 -29.57
N LYS A 72 -19.67 -3.01 -29.92
CA LYS A 72 -19.40 -2.45 -31.25
C LYS A 72 -19.09 -3.52 -32.30
N PHE A 73 -18.32 -4.53 -31.94
CA PHE A 73 -17.74 -5.51 -32.86
C PHE A 73 -18.35 -6.92 -32.74
N GLY A 74 -19.19 -7.16 -31.74
CA GLY A 74 -19.81 -8.47 -31.50
C GLY A 74 -18.92 -9.40 -30.67
N GLU A 75 -18.95 -10.70 -30.97
CA GLU A 75 -18.14 -11.68 -30.26
C GLU A 75 -16.64 -11.38 -30.44
N LEU A 76 -15.93 -11.23 -29.31
CA LEU A 76 -14.51 -10.86 -29.32
C LEU A 76 -13.64 -12.12 -29.46
N PRO A 77 -12.69 -12.14 -30.41
CA PRO A 77 -11.69 -13.18 -30.49
C PRO A 77 -10.85 -13.27 -29.20
N SER A 78 -10.38 -14.47 -28.84
CA SER A 78 -9.61 -14.70 -27.60
C SER A 78 -8.35 -13.84 -27.47
N TRP A 79 -7.71 -13.48 -28.59
CA TRP A 79 -6.53 -12.62 -28.58
C TRP A 79 -6.83 -11.20 -28.08
N VAL A 80 -8.08 -10.74 -28.19
CA VAL A 80 -8.49 -9.44 -27.67
C VAL A 80 -8.41 -9.45 -26.15
N ASP A 81 -8.79 -10.54 -25.52
CA ASP A 81 -8.75 -10.68 -24.06
C ASP A 81 -7.32 -10.66 -23.54
N GLU A 82 -6.43 -11.42 -24.18
CA GLU A 82 -5.00 -11.38 -23.87
C GLU A 82 -4.45 -9.96 -23.99
N ARG A 83 -4.83 -9.25 -25.06
CA ARG A 83 -4.36 -7.90 -25.33
C ARG A 83 -4.89 -6.86 -24.35
N LEU A 84 -6.14 -7.00 -23.88
CA LEU A 84 -6.72 -6.13 -22.85
C LEU A 84 -6.07 -6.39 -21.48
N SER A 85 -5.92 -7.66 -21.10
CA SER A 85 -5.35 -8.06 -19.81
C SER A 85 -3.86 -7.68 -19.64
N SER A 86 -3.12 -7.55 -20.74
CA SER A 86 -1.71 -7.16 -20.73
C SER A 86 -1.46 -5.67 -20.97
N ALA A 87 -2.50 -4.88 -21.19
CA ALA A 87 -2.38 -3.47 -21.57
C ALA A 87 -2.20 -2.57 -20.37
N SER A 88 -1.36 -1.54 -20.45
CA SER A 88 -1.34 -0.49 -19.43
C SER A 88 -2.61 0.37 -19.48
N ASP A 89 -2.91 1.07 -18.39
CA ASP A 89 -4.04 1.99 -18.33
C ASP A 89 -3.97 3.09 -19.41
N GLU A 90 -2.77 3.52 -19.78
CA GLU A 90 -2.57 4.46 -20.89
C GLU A 90 -2.95 3.83 -22.23
N GLN A 91 -2.58 2.57 -22.47
CA GLN A 91 -2.97 1.85 -23.68
C GLN A 91 -4.49 1.65 -23.74
N LEU A 92 -5.11 1.26 -22.61
CA LEU A 92 -6.57 1.14 -22.50
C LEU A 92 -7.25 2.49 -22.77
N GLY A 93 -6.72 3.60 -22.26
CA GLY A 93 -7.24 4.95 -22.54
C GLY A 93 -7.12 5.37 -24.00
N VAL A 94 -5.99 5.08 -24.64
CA VAL A 94 -5.78 5.32 -26.08
C VAL A 94 -6.77 4.52 -26.92
N TRP A 95 -6.95 3.23 -26.61
CA TRP A 95 -7.93 2.39 -27.30
C TRP A 95 -9.36 2.85 -27.05
N GLY A 96 -9.71 3.28 -25.83
CA GLY A 96 -11.03 3.85 -25.53
C GLY A 96 -11.36 5.07 -26.41
N THR A 97 -10.38 5.92 -26.69
CA THR A 97 -10.57 7.06 -27.61
C THR A 97 -10.66 6.61 -29.07
N ARG A 98 -9.77 5.70 -29.50
CA ARG A 98 -9.76 5.16 -30.87
C ARG A 98 -11.01 4.35 -31.19
N LEU A 99 -11.64 3.72 -30.19
CA LEU A 99 -12.87 2.98 -30.34
C LEU A 99 -14.00 3.83 -30.93
N LEU A 100 -13.97 5.15 -30.71
CA LEU A 100 -14.98 6.05 -31.24
C LEU A 100 -14.93 6.15 -32.78
N THR A 101 -13.79 5.85 -33.41
CA THR A 101 -13.59 6.04 -34.85
C THR A 101 -13.14 4.77 -35.60
N ALA A 102 -12.50 3.81 -34.93
CA ALA A 102 -11.98 2.59 -35.56
C ALA A 102 -13.11 1.70 -36.10
N ASN A 103 -12.99 1.22 -37.33
CA ASN A 103 -13.99 0.35 -37.97
C ASN A 103 -13.70 -1.14 -37.79
N THR A 104 -12.49 -1.48 -37.33
CA THR A 104 -12.07 -2.86 -37.07
C THR A 104 -11.24 -2.95 -35.80
N LEU A 105 -11.15 -4.16 -35.24
CA LEU A 105 -10.25 -4.44 -34.10
C LEU A 105 -8.79 -4.19 -34.49
N ASP A 106 -8.37 -4.53 -35.72
CA ASP A 106 -7.02 -4.23 -36.20
C ASP A 106 -6.72 -2.72 -36.21
N GLU A 107 -7.67 -1.88 -36.67
CA GLU A 107 -7.51 -0.42 -36.65
C GLU A 107 -7.39 0.14 -35.23
N LEU A 108 -8.18 -0.40 -34.30
CA LEU A 108 -8.16 0.00 -32.90
C LEU A 108 -6.79 -0.27 -32.26
N PHE A 109 -6.28 -1.48 -32.45
CA PHE A 109 -5.07 -1.99 -31.81
C PHE A 109 -3.78 -1.72 -32.59
N LYS A 110 -3.82 -0.96 -33.70
CA LYS A 110 -2.63 -0.56 -34.47
C LYS A 110 -1.73 0.38 -33.68
N GLY A 111 -0.43 0.10 -33.65
CA GLY A 111 0.59 0.83 -32.88
C GLY A 111 1.13 -0.05 -31.76
#